data_AF-A0A527FUF6-F1
#
_entry.id   AF-A0A527FUF6-F1
#
_cell.length_a   1.000
_cell.length_b   1.000
_cell.length_c   1.000
_cell.angle_alpha   90.00
_cell.angle_beta   90.00
_cell.angle_gamma   90.00
#
_symmetry.space_group_name_H-M   'P 1'
#
loop_
_entity.id
_entity.type
_entity.pdbx_description
1 polymer ?
#
loop_
_entity_poly.entity_id
_entity_poly.type
_entity_poly.pdbx_seq_one_letter_code
_entity_poly.pdbx_strand_id
1 'polypeptide(L)'
;NVLVRKAGRPPVEARDALLGWRDAFPVAATVQDVMMMAADLATDHHFSIWDAVILSTASQTGCRMLLSEDLQDGFTWGGVTVVSPFA
;
A
#
# COMPACT_ATOMS: atom_id res chain seq x y z
N ASN A 1 13.28 -5.70 -5.65
CA ASN A 1 12.71 -6.47 -6.79
C ASN A 1 12.03 -5.60 -7.84
N VAL A 2 11.15 -4.66 -7.50
CA VAL A 2 10.46 -3.87 -8.54
C VAL A 2 11.44 -2.95 -9.29
N LEU A 3 12.11 -2.02 -8.62
CA LEU A 3 12.99 -1.05 -9.28
C LEU A 3 14.22 -1.69 -9.95
N VAL A 4 14.89 -2.61 -9.25
CA VAL A 4 16.15 -3.19 -9.75
C VAL A 4 15.93 -4.33 -10.74
N ARG A 5 14.97 -5.23 -10.49
CA ARG A 5 14.75 -6.42 -11.35
C ARG A 5 13.74 -6.15 -12.46
N LYS A 6 12.57 -5.60 -12.16
CA LYS A 6 11.52 -5.36 -13.17
C LYS A 6 11.81 -4.11 -14.01
N ALA A 7 12.21 -3.01 -13.38
CA ALA A 7 12.51 -1.75 -14.07
C ALA A 7 13.99 -1.62 -14.50
N GLY A 8 14.84 -2.60 -14.19
CA GLY A 8 16.24 -2.64 -14.63
C GLY A 8 17.14 -1.53 -14.08
N ARG A 9 16.72 -0.78 -13.05
CA ARG A 9 17.50 0.34 -12.52
C ARG A 9 18.74 -0.15 -11.77
N PRO A 10 19.90 0.51 -11.95
CA PRO A 10 21.04 0.31 -11.07
C PRO A 10 20.66 0.55 -9.60
N PRO A 11 21.30 -0.16 -8.63
CA PRO A 11 20.98 0.00 -7.21
C PRO A 11 21.06 1.45 -6.70
N VAL A 12 21.98 2.26 -7.23
CA VAL A 12 22.14 3.67 -6.85
C VAL A 12 20.92 4.50 -7.26
N GLU A 13 20.45 4.37 -8.51
CA GLU A 13 19.25 5.07 -8.99
C GLU A 13 17.99 4.61 -8.26
N ALA A 14 17.90 3.32 -7.91
CA ALA A 14 16.80 2.82 -7.10
C ALA A 14 16.79 3.45 -5.70
N ARG A 15 17.95 3.63 -5.08
CA ARG A 15 18.09 4.32 -3.79
C ARG A 15 17.70 5.79 -3.90
N ASP A 16 18.15 6.48 -4.93
CA ASP A 16 17.86 7.91 -5.11
C ASP A 16 16.37 8.15 -5.36
N ALA A 17 15.70 7.27 -6.10
CA ALA A 17 14.25 7.31 -6.25
C ALA A 17 13.51 7.13 -4.92
N LEU A 18 13.95 6.18 -4.07
CA LEU A 18 13.36 5.97 -2.75
C LEU A 18 13.50 7.21 -1.85
N LEU A 19 14.66 7.87 -1.88
CA LEU A 19 14.87 9.13 -1.14
C LEU A 19 13.95 10.23 -1.67
N GLY A 20 13.84 10.37 -2.99
CA GLY A 20 12.93 11.34 -3.60
C GLY A 20 11.47 11.12 -3.20
N TRP A 21 10.99 9.87 -3.16
CA TRP A 21 9.62 9.58 -2.72
C TRP A 21 9.39 9.86 -1.25
N ARG A 22 10.34 9.48 -0.39
CA ARG A 22 10.26 9.76 1.05
C ARG A 22 10.17 11.25 1.34
N ASP A 23 10.86 12.07 0.56
CA ASP A 23 10.86 13.52 0.74
C ASP A 23 9.60 14.18 0.13
N ALA A 24 8.97 13.54 -0.87
CA ALA A 24 7.77 14.05 -1.55
C ALA A 24 6.44 13.67 -0.86
N PHE A 25 6.40 12.55 -0.14
CA PHE A 25 5.15 12.01 0.44
C PHE A 25 5.28 11.70 1.93
N PRO A 26 4.23 11.97 2.74
CA PRO A 26 4.17 11.50 4.12
C PRO A 26 4.26 9.97 4.18
N VAL A 27 5.07 9.45 5.11
CA VAL A 27 5.18 8.01 5.36
C VAL A 27 4.35 7.64 6.57
N ALA A 28 3.38 6.75 6.37
CA ALA A 28 2.60 6.17 7.46
C ALA A 28 3.33 4.97 8.06
N ALA A 29 3.34 4.86 9.39
CA ALA A 29 3.98 3.76 10.10
C ALA A 29 3.04 2.55 10.24
N THR A 30 3.59 1.34 10.11
CA THR A 30 2.90 0.10 10.47
C THR A 30 3.00 -0.11 11.97
N VAL A 31 2.04 0.43 12.73
CA VAL A 31 1.95 0.26 14.19
C VAL A 31 1.23 -1.04 14.55
N GLN A 32 1.26 -1.43 15.83
CA GLN A 32 0.65 -2.68 16.31
C GLN A 32 -0.83 -2.80 15.94
N ASP A 33 -1.61 -1.72 16.08
CA ASP A 33 -3.04 -1.71 15.76
C ASP A 33 -3.30 -1.98 14.26
N VAL A 34 -2.43 -1.48 13.38
CA VAL A 34 -2.50 -1.77 11.93
C VAL A 34 -2.31 -3.26 11.68
N MET A 35 -1.39 -3.91 12.39
CA MET A 35 -1.14 -5.35 12.21
C MET A 35 -2.33 -6.19 12.65
N MET A 36 -3.02 -5.80 13.73
CA MET A 36 -4.24 -6.50 14.18
C MET A 36 -5.37 -6.32 13.15
N MET A 37 -5.61 -5.09 12.71
CA MET A 37 -6.58 -4.78 11.66
C MET A 37 -6.28 -5.54 10.36
N ALA A 38 -5.02 -5.64 9.98
CA ALA A 38 -4.59 -6.35 8.79
C ALA A 38 -4.80 -7.87 8.90
N ALA A 39 -4.61 -8.46 10.09
CA ALA A 39 -4.86 -9.87 10.33
C ALA A 39 -6.35 -10.21 10.17
N ASP A 40 -7.23 -9.37 10.73
CA ASP A 40 -8.68 -9.51 10.58
C ASP A 40 -9.07 -9.37 9.10
N LEU A 41 -8.59 -8.32 8.44
CA LEU A 41 -8.87 -8.04 7.03
C LEU A 41 -8.37 -9.17 6.09
N ALA A 42 -7.19 -9.72 6.34
CA ALA A 42 -6.66 -10.85 5.59
C ALA A 42 -7.48 -12.14 5.81
N THR A 43 -8.00 -12.34 7.02
CA THR A 43 -8.84 -13.50 7.37
C THR A 43 -10.22 -13.40 6.72
N ASP A 44 -10.88 -12.26 6.88
CA ASP A 44 -12.28 -12.05 6.48
C ASP A 44 -12.44 -11.82 4.98
N HIS A 45 -11.42 -11.25 4.33
CA HIS A 45 -11.48 -10.86 2.91
C HIS A 45 -10.41 -11.54 2.04
N HIS A 46 -9.66 -12.49 2.60
CA HIS A 46 -8.66 -13.29 1.88
C HIS A 46 -7.57 -12.48 1.18
N PHE A 47 -7.23 -11.30 1.71
CA PHE A 47 -6.10 -10.51 1.23
C PHE A 47 -4.76 -11.17 1.60
N SER A 48 -3.72 -10.90 0.82
CA SER A 48 -2.36 -11.12 1.30
C SER A 48 -2.11 -10.22 2.52
N ILE A 49 -1.30 -10.68 3.47
CA ILE A 49 -1.06 -9.91 4.70
C ILE A 49 -0.50 -8.50 4.40
N TRP A 50 0.33 -8.35 3.35
CA TRP A 50 0.91 -7.06 3.00
C TRP A 50 -0.09 -6.12 2.35
N ASP A 51 -1.00 -6.63 1.51
CA ASP A 51 -2.10 -5.81 0.97
C ASP A 51 -3.04 -5.37 2.08
N ALA A 52 -3.32 -6.26 3.04
CA ALA A 52 -4.14 -5.95 4.20
C ALA A 52 -3.48 -4.89 5.12
N VAL A 53 -2.14 -4.93 5.29
CA VAL A 53 -1.39 -3.90 6.02
C VAL A 53 -1.48 -2.55 5.31
N ILE A 54 -1.33 -2.51 3.98
CA ILE A 54 -1.42 -1.27 3.20
C ILE A 54 -2.82 -0.65 3.34
N LEU A 55 -3.87 -1.45 3.16
CA LEU A 55 -5.26 -0.98 3.27
C LEU A 55 -5.61 -0.56 4.70
N SER A 56 -5.17 -1.31 5.71
CA SER A 56 -5.37 -0.96 7.13
C SER A 56 -4.66 0.33 7.51
N THR A 57 -3.43 0.54 7.00
CA THR A 57 -2.68 1.78 7.22
C THR A 57 -3.36 2.96 6.54
N ALA A 58 -3.86 2.80 5.31
CA ALA A 58 -4.59 3.84 4.59
C ALA A 58 -5.85 4.26 5.37
N SER A 59 -6.59 3.29 5.89
CA SER A 59 -7.78 3.53 6.72
C SER A 59 -7.43 4.29 8.00
N GLN A 60 -6.42 3.82 8.75
CA GLN A 60 -5.99 4.46 10.00
C GLN A 60 -5.47 5.90 9.80
N THR A 61 -4.88 6.20 8.64
CA THR A 61 -4.37 7.54 8.31
C THR A 61 -5.42 8.47 7.69
N GLY A 62 -6.66 8.01 7.55
CA GLY A 62 -7.77 8.82 7.03
C GLY A 62 -7.73 9.01 5.51
N CYS A 63 -6.99 8.17 4.79
CA CYS A 63 -7.09 8.12 3.34
C CYS A 63 -8.51 7.69 2.94
N ARG A 64 -9.02 8.26 1.84
CA ARG A 64 -10.33 7.88 1.27
C ARG A 64 -10.19 6.97 0.05
N MET A 65 -8.99 6.91 -0.51
CA MET A 65 -8.71 6.19 -1.74
C MET A 65 -7.36 5.48 -1.61
N LEU A 66 -7.31 4.24 -2.10
CA LEU A 66 -6.08 3.46 -2.26
C LEU A 66 -5.92 3.13 -3.74
N LEU A 67 -4.88 3.67 -4.38
CA LEU A 67 -4.55 3.32 -5.76
C LEU A 67 -3.87 1.95 -5.80
N SER A 68 -4.43 1.02 -6.56
CA SER A 68 -3.84 -0.31 -6.72
C SER A 68 -4.16 -0.94 -8.07
N GLU A 69 -3.15 -1.55 -8.70
CA GLU A 69 -3.29 -2.35 -9.92
C GLU A 69 -3.85 -3.76 -9.63
N ASP A 70 -3.50 -4.32 -8.47
CA ASP A 70 -3.73 -5.73 -8.17
C ASP A 70 -5.00 -5.97 -7.33
N LEU A 71 -5.50 -4.94 -6.62
CA LEU A 71 -6.68 -5.07 -5.78
C LEU A 71 -7.97 -4.81 -6.57
N GLN A 72 -9.08 -5.40 -6.09
CA GLN A 72 -10.38 -5.27 -6.72
C GLN A 72 -10.86 -3.80 -6.72
N ASP A 73 -10.98 -3.22 -7.91
CA ASP A 73 -11.51 -1.87 -8.10
C ASP A 73 -12.92 -1.74 -7.49
N GLY A 74 -13.16 -0.62 -6.78
CA GLY A 74 -14.42 -0.35 -6.08
C GLY A 74 -14.56 -1.03 -4.71
N PHE A 75 -13.65 -1.94 -4.32
CA PHE A 75 -13.67 -2.53 -2.98
C PHE A 75 -13.53 -1.43 -1.92
N THR A 76 -14.38 -1.46 -0.89
CA THR A 76 -14.38 -0.43 0.16
C THR A 76 -14.31 -1.07 1.54
N TRP A 77 -13.39 -0.59 2.37
CA TRP A 77 -13.22 -1.04 3.75
C TRP A 77 -12.61 0.07 4.60
N GLY A 78 -13.08 0.23 5.84
CA GLY A 78 -12.53 1.23 6.77
C GLY A 78 -12.59 2.67 6.25
N GLY A 79 -13.54 3.00 5.37
CA GLY A 79 -13.64 4.33 4.74
C GLY A 79 -12.68 4.58 3.56
N VAL A 80 -11.90 3.57 3.16
CA VAL A 80 -11.01 3.60 1.99
C VAL A 80 -11.65 2.84 0.85
N THR A 81 -11.68 3.45 -0.34
CA THR A 81 -12.06 2.77 -1.58
C THR A 81 -10.83 2.47 -2.44
N VAL A 82 -10.70 1.23 -2.89
CA VAL A 82 -9.68 0.83 -3.86
C VAL A 82 -10.06 1.37 -5.23
N VAL A 83 -9.10 2.02 -5.90
CA VAL A 83 -9.26 2.57 -7.24
C VAL A 83 -8.12 2.09 -8.13
N SER A 84 -8.45 1.49 -9.27
CA SER A 84 -7.47 1.10 -10.27
C SER A 84 -6.92 2.34 -11.00
N PRO A 85 -5.59 2.52 -11.09
CA PRO A 85 -4.99 3.65 -11.80
C PRO A 85 -5.06 3.52 -13.33
N PHE A 86 -5.56 2.39 -13.86
CA PHE A 86 -5.65 2.10 -15.29
C PHE A 86 -7.09 1.96 -15.81
N ALA A 87 -8.08 2.24 -14.96
CA ALA A 87 -9.50 2.24 -15.31
C ALA A 87 -9.88 3.44 -16.18
#